data_AF-A0A2K9LV87-F1
#
_entry.id   AF-A0A2K9LV87-F1
#
_cell.length_a   1.000
_cell.length_b   1.000
_cell.length_c   1.000
_cell.angle_alpha   90.00
_cell.angle_beta   90.00
_cell.angle_gamma   90.00
#
_symmetry.space_group_name_H-M   'P 1'
#
loop_
_entity.id
_entity.type
_entity.pdbx_description
1 polymer ?
#
loop_
_entity_poly.entity_id
_entity_poly.type
_entity_poly.pdbx_seq_one_letter_code
_entity_poly.pdbx_strand_id
1 'polypeptide(L)'
;MDFNLILKNVVEELACYFNDDCFEGVELNGKKIKIDYEGFLEKISINNLDLIDEIIEQLNELRQENQDLLTKEDVNHMFYASTEILLSSATEGFRKIKESFKDLNFLKHNGSESNQIDLNEKFVVRKLTANSQKVLNKYENLSPRFIDNEKVTNFINCLVRITKSETIGEIVGLAKEVITKQDEIKRLDHFVKYDALVDEYGWVHDIVKLSSANAEFMGLIVNVEIFSNVISQQVFKETKVIA
;
A
#
# COMPACT_ATOMS: atom_id res chain seq x y z
N MET A 1 7.06 12.97 19.90
CA MET A 1 6.82 12.12 18.74
C MET A 1 7.09 10.70 19.15
N ASP A 2 6.04 9.90 19.28
CA ASP A 2 6.15 8.48 19.61
C ASP A 2 6.06 7.68 18.30
N PHE A 3 7.22 7.32 17.74
CA PHE A 3 7.28 6.52 16.51
C PHE A 3 6.68 5.13 16.68
N ASN A 4 6.71 4.57 17.89
CA ASN A 4 6.08 3.28 18.14
C ASN A 4 4.57 3.42 18.04
N LEU A 5 4.01 4.54 18.50
CA LEU A 5 2.58 4.81 18.34
C LEU A 5 2.19 4.96 16.86
N ILE A 6 2.94 5.75 16.06
CA ILE A 6 2.66 5.88 14.61
C ILE A 6 2.76 4.51 13.93
N LEU A 7 3.78 3.72 14.25
CA LEU A 7 3.96 2.37 13.69
C LEU A 7 2.77 1.46 14.01
N LYS A 8 2.37 1.40 15.28
CA LYS A 8 1.26 0.57 15.74
C LYS A 8 -0.06 0.99 15.08
N ASN A 9 -0.35 2.29 15.04
CA ASN A 9 -1.57 2.80 14.40
C ASN A 9 -1.60 2.44 12.91
N VAL A 10 -0.51 2.66 12.17
CA VAL A 10 -0.48 2.37 10.73
C VAL A 10 -0.61 0.86 10.46
N VAL A 11 0.00 0.00 11.29
CA VAL A 11 -0.18 -1.45 11.19
C VAL A 11 -1.63 -1.84 11.47
N GLU A 12 -2.21 -1.33 12.56
CA GLU A 12 -3.59 -1.63 12.97
C GLU A 12 -4.58 -1.16 11.90
N GLU A 13 -4.48 0.10 11.47
CA GLU A 13 -5.34 0.67 10.42
C GLU A 13 -5.26 -0.13 9.12
N LEU A 14 -4.05 -0.52 8.70
CA LEU A 14 -3.88 -1.33 7.48
C LEU A 14 -4.48 -2.73 7.65
N ALA A 15 -4.27 -3.37 8.81
CA ALA A 15 -4.80 -4.70 9.07
C ALA A 15 -6.34 -4.69 9.16
N CYS A 16 -6.93 -3.70 9.84
CA CYS A 16 -8.38 -3.49 9.88
C CYS A 16 -8.94 -3.22 8.49
N TYR A 17 -8.32 -2.33 7.72
CA TYR A 17 -8.73 -2.04 6.35
C TYR A 17 -8.81 -3.31 5.47
N PHE A 18 -7.81 -4.20 5.58
CA PHE A 18 -7.86 -5.46 4.84
C PHE A 18 -8.85 -6.46 5.43
N ASN A 19 -8.92 -6.63 6.75
CA ASN A 19 -9.80 -7.62 7.37
C ASN A 19 -11.29 -7.25 7.26
N ASP A 20 -11.62 -6.00 7.50
CA ASP A 20 -12.99 -5.53 7.67
C ASP A 20 -13.60 -5.01 6.36
N ASP A 21 -12.78 -4.45 5.45
CA ASP A 21 -13.29 -3.93 4.18
C ASP A 21 -12.95 -4.82 2.97
N CYS A 22 -11.75 -5.41 2.91
CA CYS A 22 -11.27 -6.11 1.71
C CYS A 22 -11.53 -7.61 1.71
N PHE A 23 -11.29 -8.27 2.84
CA PHE A 23 -11.44 -9.72 3.00
C PHE A 23 -12.80 -10.11 3.58
N GLU A 24 -13.70 -9.14 3.79
CA GLU A 24 -15.05 -9.41 4.25
C GLU A 24 -15.75 -10.37 3.28
N GLY A 25 -16.13 -11.55 3.79
CA GLY A 25 -16.81 -12.58 3.01
C GLY A 25 -15.92 -13.33 2.00
N VAL A 26 -14.62 -13.06 1.95
CA VAL A 26 -13.68 -13.78 1.08
C VAL A 26 -13.24 -15.07 1.77
N GLU A 27 -13.49 -16.21 1.11
CA GLU A 27 -13.13 -17.54 1.62
C GLU A 27 -12.19 -18.27 0.66
N LEU A 28 -11.00 -18.63 1.15
CA LEU A 28 -10.02 -19.44 0.44
C LEU A 28 -10.03 -20.85 1.02
N ASN A 29 -10.28 -21.86 0.17
CA ASN A 29 -10.41 -23.26 0.58
C ASN A 29 -11.38 -23.49 1.76
N GLY A 30 -12.48 -22.73 1.79
CA GLY A 30 -13.51 -22.81 2.85
C GLY A 30 -13.11 -22.19 4.18
N LYS A 31 -12.01 -21.42 4.22
CA LYS A 31 -11.59 -20.62 5.37
C LYS A 31 -11.68 -19.14 5.04
N LYS A 32 -12.23 -18.35 5.96
CA LYS A 32 -12.19 -16.89 5.85
C LYS A 32 -10.75 -16.40 5.90
N ILE A 33 -10.41 -15.51 4.97
CA ILE A 33 -9.11 -14.84 5.00
C ILE A 33 -9.13 -13.81 6.14
N LYS A 34 -8.13 -13.85 7.03
CA LYS A 34 -7.91 -12.83 8.05
C LYS A 34 -6.40 -12.70 8.30
N ILE A 35 -5.93 -11.47 8.38
CA ILE A 35 -4.61 -11.10 8.86
C ILE A 35 -4.64 -11.17 10.38
N ASP A 36 -3.78 -12.00 10.98
CA ASP A 36 -3.68 -12.10 12.44
C ASP A 36 -2.64 -11.10 12.97
N TYR A 37 -3.10 -10.13 13.77
CA TYR A 37 -2.26 -9.05 14.29
C TYR A 37 -2.53 -8.71 15.77
N GLU A 38 -3.48 -9.39 16.45
CA GLU A 38 -3.93 -9.01 17.80
C GLU A 38 -2.81 -9.19 18.85
N GLY A 39 -1.95 -10.22 18.72
CA GLY A 39 -0.76 -10.42 19.56
C GLY A 39 0.51 -9.71 19.05
N PHE A 40 0.45 -9.13 17.85
CA PHE A 40 1.55 -8.48 17.16
C PHE A 40 1.74 -7.04 17.63
N LEU A 41 0.65 -6.29 17.78
CA LEU A 41 0.66 -4.86 18.11
C LEU A 41 1.34 -4.53 19.44
N GLU A 42 1.28 -5.43 20.42
CA GLU A 42 1.96 -5.22 21.70
C GLU A 42 3.49 -5.32 21.56
N LYS A 43 3.96 -6.22 20.68
CA LYS A 43 5.37 -6.58 20.53
C LYS A 43 6.12 -5.72 19.52
N ILE A 44 5.44 -5.21 18.49
CA ILE A 44 6.06 -4.42 17.44
C ILE A 44 6.55 -3.06 17.94
N SER A 45 7.74 -2.68 17.49
CA SER A 45 8.40 -1.41 17.78
C SER A 45 9.34 -1.05 16.64
N ILE A 46 9.82 0.20 16.63
CA ILE A 46 10.84 0.66 15.69
C ILE A 46 12.15 -0.13 15.74
N ASN A 47 12.41 -0.88 16.82
CA ASN A 47 13.65 -1.62 17.02
C ASN A 47 13.56 -3.09 16.55
N ASN A 48 12.36 -3.59 16.26
CA ASN A 48 12.11 -4.97 15.83
C ASN A 48 11.12 -5.02 14.67
N LEU A 49 11.34 -4.16 13.66
CA LEU A 49 10.54 -4.08 12.45
C LEU A 49 10.47 -5.40 11.66
N ASP A 50 11.40 -6.33 11.90
CA ASP A 50 11.40 -7.65 11.26
C ASP A 50 10.24 -8.53 11.73
N LEU A 51 9.55 -8.21 12.85
CA LEU A 51 8.29 -8.89 13.18
C LEU A 51 7.26 -8.76 12.05
N ILE A 52 7.25 -7.66 11.30
CA ILE A 52 6.34 -7.47 10.14
C ILE A 52 6.48 -8.62 9.12
N ASP A 53 7.62 -9.32 9.09
CA ASP A 53 7.83 -10.47 8.21
C ASP A 53 6.87 -11.63 8.55
N GLU A 54 6.40 -11.76 9.79
CA GLU A 54 5.41 -12.77 10.19
C GLU A 54 4.07 -12.55 9.45
N ILE A 55 3.62 -11.29 9.34
CA ILE A 55 2.41 -10.93 8.58
C ILE A 55 2.63 -11.14 7.08
N ILE A 56 3.81 -10.76 6.58
CA ILE A 56 4.17 -10.94 5.16
C ILE A 56 4.20 -12.43 4.81
N GLU A 57 4.74 -13.28 5.68
CA GLU A 57 4.77 -14.73 5.52
C GLU A 57 3.36 -15.32 5.49
N GLN A 58 2.50 -14.96 6.45
CA GLN A 58 1.08 -15.33 6.45
C GLN A 58 0.38 -14.97 5.11
N LEU A 59 0.62 -13.76 4.59
CA LEU A 59 0.04 -13.34 3.32
C LEU A 59 0.62 -14.11 2.12
N ASN A 60 1.90 -14.46 2.15
CA ASN A 60 2.52 -15.26 1.09
C ASN A 60 2.01 -16.70 1.10
N GLU A 61 1.76 -17.29 2.27
CA GLU A 61 1.11 -18.60 2.40
C GLU A 61 -0.28 -18.58 1.76
N LEU A 62 -1.10 -17.55 2.06
CA LEU A 62 -2.41 -17.36 1.43
C LEU A 62 -2.30 -17.18 -0.09
N ARG A 63 -1.27 -16.49 -0.59
CA ARG A 63 -1.03 -16.35 -2.03
C ARG A 63 -0.65 -17.69 -2.67
N GLN A 64 0.15 -18.51 -1.99
CA GLN A 64 0.46 -19.86 -2.45
C GLN A 64 -0.81 -20.71 -2.52
N GLU A 65 -1.64 -20.67 -1.48
CA GLU A 65 -2.94 -21.37 -1.48
C GLU A 65 -3.87 -20.88 -2.61
N ASN A 66 -3.85 -19.59 -2.92
CA ASN A 66 -4.61 -19.02 -4.04
C ASN A 66 -4.07 -19.52 -5.40
N GLN A 67 -2.74 -19.58 -5.56
CA GLN A 67 -2.10 -20.13 -6.77
C GLN A 67 -2.42 -21.60 -6.97
N ASP A 68 -2.53 -22.38 -5.90
CA ASP A 68 -2.88 -23.80 -5.97
C ASP A 68 -4.29 -24.01 -6.56
N LEU A 69 -5.18 -23.01 -6.52
CA LEU A 69 -6.49 -23.08 -7.20
C LEU A 69 -6.37 -23.28 -8.71
N LEU A 70 -5.31 -22.75 -9.33
CA LEU A 70 -5.07 -22.88 -10.77
C LEU A 70 -4.79 -24.33 -11.21
N THR A 71 -4.55 -25.23 -10.26
CA THR A 71 -4.34 -26.66 -10.53
C THR A 71 -5.63 -27.47 -10.61
N LYS A 72 -6.78 -26.87 -10.22
CA LYS A 72 -8.09 -27.52 -10.20
C LYS A 72 -8.79 -27.38 -11.56
N GLU A 73 -9.52 -28.41 -12.00
CA GLU A 73 -10.18 -28.45 -13.31
C GLU A 73 -11.25 -27.35 -13.48
N ASP A 74 -12.01 -27.04 -12.44
CA ASP A 74 -13.09 -26.03 -12.45
C ASP A 74 -12.71 -24.77 -11.64
N VAL A 75 -11.57 -24.17 -11.96
CA VAL A 75 -11.11 -22.97 -11.23
C VAL A 75 -11.99 -21.76 -11.53
N ASN A 76 -12.42 -21.07 -10.48
CA ASN A 76 -13.04 -19.75 -10.61
C ASN A 76 -11.95 -18.69 -10.82
N HIS A 77 -11.65 -18.37 -12.08
CA HIS A 77 -10.64 -17.40 -12.46
C HIS A 77 -10.89 -15.99 -11.90
N MET A 78 -12.16 -15.59 -11.74
CA MET A 78 -12.52 -14.28 -11.20
C MET A 78 -12.18 -14.18 -9.71
N PHE A 79 -12.49 -15.25 -8.97
CA PHE A 79 -12.13 -15.38 -7.57
C PHE A 79 -10.61 -15.38 -7.38
N TYR A 80 -9.87 -16.17 -8.18
CA TYR A 80 -8.41 -16.19 -8.14
C TYR A 80 -7.82 -14.79 -8.37
N ALA A 81 -8.28 -14.10 -9.42
CA ALA A 81 -7.76 -12.80 -9.82
C ALA A 81 -7.99 -11.72 -8.75
N SER A 82 -9.22 -11.62 -8.24
CA SER A 82 -9.57 -10.64 -7.20
C SER A 82 -8.80 -10.91 -5.91
N THR A 83 -8.72 -12.18 -5.49
CA THR A 83 -7.97 -12.59 -4.30
C THR A 83 -6.46 -12.29 -4.45
N GLU A 84 -5.86 -12.55 -5.61
CA GLU A 84 -4.43 -12.28 -5.86
C GLU A 84 -4.10 -10.79 -5.79
N ILE A 85 -4.98 -9.94 -6.31
CA ILE A 85 -4.82 -8.48 -6.23
C ILE A 85 -4.85 -8.02 -4.77
N LEU A 86 -5.83 -8.47 -3.99
CA LEU A 86 -5.97 -8.09 -2.58
C LEU A 86 -4.77 -8.55 -1.75
N LEU A 87 -4.38 -9.82 -1.88
CA LEU A 87 -3.24 -10.37 -1.16
C LEU A 87 -1.93 -9.68 -1.55
N SER A 88 -1.69 -9.44 -2.85
CA SER A 88 -0.50 -8.72 -3.32
C SER A 88 -0.43 -7.29 -2.78
N SER A 89 -1.57 -6.59 -2.75
CA SER A 89 -1.67 -5.25 -2.17
C SER A 89 -1.41 -5.26 -0.66
N ALA A 90 -1.96 -6.21 0.08
CA ALA A 90 -1.69 -6.36 1.50
C ALA A 90 -0.21 -6.61 1.76
N THR A 91 0.40 -7.55 1.03
CA THR A 91 1.83 -7.88 1.18
C THR A 91 2.72 -6.66 0.96
N GLU A 92 2.46 -5.89 -0.10
CA GLU A 92 3.25 -4.68 -0.39
C GLU A 92 2.99 -3.56 0.63
N GLY A 93 1.77 -3.42 1.13
CA GLY A 93 1.43 -2.47 2.18
C GLY A 93 2.29 -2.68 3.44
N PHE A 94 2.31 -3.91 3.98
CA PHE A 94 3.14 -4.23 5.15
C PHE A 94 4.65 -4.11 4.86
N ARG A 95 5.09 -4.53 3.66
CA ARG A 95 6.48 -4.33 3.23
C ARG A 95 6.87 -2.84 3.25
N LYS A 96 5.99 -1.95 2.78
CA LYS A 96 6.23 -0.51 2.83
C LYS A 96 6.21 0.08 4.23
N ILE A 97 5.38 -0.41 5.15
CA ILE A 97 5.51 -0.02 6.57
C ILE A 97 6.95 -0.32 7.04
N LYS A 98 7.42 -1.55 6.83
CA LYS A 98 8.77 -1.96 7.23
C LYS A 98 9.87 -1.09 6.60
N GLU A 99 9.82 -0.88 5.29
CA GLU A 99 10.80 -0.06 4.56
C GLU A 99 10.80 1.40 5.04
N SER A 100 9.62 2.01 5.18
CA SER A 100 9.52 3.42 5.54
C SER A 100 9.98 3.69 6.96
N PHE A 101 9.69 2.81 7.91
CA PHE A 101 10.24 2.93 9.26
C PHE A 101 11.74 2.63 9.34
N LYS A 102 12.29 1.76 8.46
CA LYS A 102 13.75 1.61 8.30
C LYS A 102 14.39 2.90 7.79
N ASP A 103 13.83 3.51 6.75
CA ASP A 103 14.28 4.81 6.21
C ASP A 103 14.22 5.92 7.27
N LEU A 104 13.12 6.02 8.00
CA LEU A 104 12.96 7.00 9.07
C LEU A 104 13.93 6.78 10.23
N ASN A 105 14.19 5.53 10.62
CA ASN A 105 15.18 5.20 11.64
C ASN A 105 16.60 5.58 11.22
N PHE A 106 16.95 5.41 9.94
CA PHE A 106 18.24 5.85 9.41
C PHE A 106 18.43 7.38 9.50
N LEU A 107 17.34 8.14 9.37
CA LEU A 107 17.33 9.60 9.44
C LEU A 107 17.28 10.16 10.88
N LYS A 108 17.26 9.31 11.91
CA LYS A 108 17.38 9.72 13.32
C LYS A 108 18.82 10.09 13.65
N HIS A 109 19.04 11.31 14.13
CA HIS A 109 20.31 11.67 14.76
C HIS A 109 20.29 11.31 16.24
N ASN A 110 21.24 10.48 16.68
CA ASN A 110 21.55 10.28 18.10
C ASN A 110 22.46 11.44 18.60
N GLY A 111 21.90 12.64 18.70
CA GLY A 111 22.51 13.79 19.37
C GLY A 111 21.99 13.90 20.81
N SER A 112 22.87 14.21 21.75
CA SER A 112 22.59 14.27 23.20
C SER A 112 21.29 15.00 23.51
N GLU A 113 20.36 14.28 24.13
CA GLU A 113 19.11 14.74 24.78
C GLU A 113 17.84 14.92 23.93
N SER A 114 17.84 14.68 22.61
CA SER A 114 16.54 14.51 21.93
C SER A 114 16.57 13.62 20.69
N ASN A 115 15.69 12.62 20.64
CA ASN A 115 15.36 11.84 19.44
C ASN A 115 14.67 12.74 18.40
N GLN A 116 15.44 13.60 17.72
CA GLN A 116 14.95 14.42 16.62
C GLN A 116 15.29 13.73 15.29
N ILE A 117 14.26 13.57 14.45
CA ILE A 117 14.49 13.23 13.04
C ILE A 117 14.74 14.53 12.31
N ASP A 118 15.87 14.63 11.62
CA ASP A 118 16.10 15.69 10.64
C ASP A 118 15.40 15.30 9.33
N LEU A 119 14.07 15.39 9.33
CA LEU A 119 13.25 15.08 8.16
C LEU A 119 12.93 16.39 7.45
N ASN A 120 13.72 16.73 6.44
CA ASN A 120 13.40 17.87 5.60
C ASN A 120 12.16 17.55 4.74
N GLU A 121 11.17 18.45 4.73
CA GLU A 121 9.99 18.36 3.86
C GLU A 121 10.36 18.09 2.38
N LYS A 122 11.45 18.68 1.87
CA LYS A 122 11.93 18.43 0.51
C LYS A 122 12.33 16.97 0.27
N PHE A 123 12.85 16.27 1.28
CA PHE A 123 13.16 14.85 1.18
C PHE A 123 11.88 14.02 1.06
N VAL A 124 10.88 14.33 1.88
CA VAL A 124 9.58 13.65 1.85
C VAL A 124 8.88 13.85 0.52
N VAL A 125 8.81 15.09 0.02
CA VAL A 125 8.24 15.41 -1.30
C VAL A 125 8.94 14.57 -2.38
N ARG A 126 10.28 14.57 -2.43
CA ARG A 126 11.03 13.76 -3.40
C ARG A 126 10.73 12.26 -3.30
N LYS A 127 10.62 11.72 -2.08
CA LYS A 127 10.32 10.30 -1.86
C LYS A 127 8.91 9.96 -2.37
N LEU A 128 7.90 10.76 -2.03
CA LEU A 128 6.51 10.55 -2.46
C LEU A 128 6.33 10.75 -3.97
N THR A 129 6.98 11.75 -4.56
CA THR A 129 7.05 11.95 -6.01
C THR A 129 7.71 10.76 -6.71
N ALA A 130 8.84 10.25 -6.20
CA ALA A 130 9.52 9.10 -6.77
C ALA A 130 8.66 7.83 -6.70
N ASN A 131 7.96 7.62 -5.58
CA ASN A 131 7.01 6.51 -5.44
C ASN A 131 5.83 6.66 -6.42
N SER A 132 5.28 7.87 -6.55
CA SER A 132 4.18 8.15 -7.49
C SER A 132 4.58 7.90 -8.94
N GLN A 133 5.83 8.23 -9.31
CA GLN A 133 6.36 7.91 -10.63
C GLN A 133 6.48 6.40 -10.86
N LYS A 134 6.85 5.62 -9.84
CA LYS A 134 6.86 4.14 -9.94
C LYS A 134 5.46 3.58 -10.18
N VAL A 135 4.46 4.07 -9.44
CA VAL A 135 3.06 3.68 -9.64
C VAL A 135 2.62 4.05 -11.06
N LEU A 136 2.86 5.29 -11.48
CA LEU A 136 2.54 5.77 -12.82
C LEU A 136 3.13 4.85 -13.90
N ASN A 137 4.43 4.55 -13.81
CA ASN A 137 5.09 3.65 -14.76
C ASN A 137 4.44 2.25 -14.80
N LYS A 138 3.97 1.72 -13.66
CA LYS A 138 3.30 0.41 -13.63
C LYS A 138 1.96 0.44 -14.35
N TYR A 139 1.17 1.49 -14.14
CA TYR A 139 -0.14 1.66 -14.78
C TYR A 139 -0.02 1.98 -16.28
N GLU A 140 0.95 2.80 -16.69
CA GLU A 140 1.21 3.12 -18.11
C GLU A 140 1.68 1.90 -18.92
N ASN A 141 2.27 0.91 -18.27
CA ASN A 141 2.73 -0.34 -18.90
C ASN A 141 1.70 -1.49 -18.83
N LEU A 142 0.48 -1.21 -18.34
CA LEU A 142 -0.62 -2.17 -18.44
C LEU A 142 -1.05 -2.33 -19.91
N SER A 143 -1.67 -3.46 -20.22
CA SER A 143 -2.22 -3.70 -21.56
C SER A 143 -3.27 -2.61 -21.90
N PRO A 144 -3.35 -2.09 -23.15
CA PRO A 144 -4.23 -0.96 -23.50
C PRO A 144 -5.69 -1.13 -23.09
N ARG A 145 -6.19 -2.38 -23.12
CA ARG A 145 -7.52 -2.75 -22.64
C ARG A 145 -7.82 -2.35 -21.18
N PHE A 146 -6.80 -2.15 -20.36
CA PHE A 146 -6.93 -1.63 -18.99
C PHE A 146 -6.83 -0.10 -18.93
N ILE A 147 -5.98 0.50 -19.79
CA ILE A 147 -5.68 1.94 -19.81
C ILE A 147 -6.85 2.76 -20.36
N ASP A 148 -7.57 2.22 -21.36
CA ASP A 148 -8.70 2.90 -22.02
C ASP A 148 -9.95 3.04 -21.11
N ASN A 149 -9.85 2.65 -19.84
CA ASN A 149 -10.88 2.87 -18.84
C ASN A 149 -10.75 4.30 -18.25
N GLU A 150 -11.84 5.07 -18.33
CA GLU A 150 -11.89 6.46 -17.85
C GLU A 150 -11.47 6.60 -16.38
N LYS A 151 -11.80 5.62 -15.53
CA LYS A 151 -11.40 5.64 -14.12
C LYS A 151 -9.88 5.48 -13.95
N VAL A 152 -9.24 4.61 -14.75
CA VAL A 152 -7.76 4.49 -14.77
C VAL A 152 -7.14 5.78 -15.27
N THR A 153 -7.70 6.38 -16.31
CA THR A 153 -7.20 7.64 -16.86
C THR A 153 -7.27 8.77 -15.83
N ASN A 154 -8.40 8.89 -15.12
CA ASN A 154 -8.56 9.87 -14.04
C ASN A 154 -7.59 9.62 -12.88
N PHE A 155 -7.37 8.36 -12.53
CA PHE A 155 -6.37 7.96 -11.54
C PHE A 155 -4.94 8.32 -11.96
N ILE A 156 -4.55 8.02 -13.20
CA ILE A 156 -3.25 8.38 -13.79
C ILE A 156 -3.06 9.89 -13.76
N ASN A 157 -4.08 10.67 -14.13
CA ASN A 157 -4.02 12.13 -14.09
C ASN A 157 -3.75 12.67 -12.68
N CYS A 158 -4.33 12.06 -11.64
CA CYS A 158 -4.03 12.43 -10.26
C CYS A 158 -2.59 12.07 -9.86
N LEU A 159 -2.07 10.89 -10.26
CA LEU A 159 -0.66 10.53 -10.03
C LEU A 159 0.30 11.51 -10.71
N VAL A 160 0.00 11.93 -11.94
CA VAL A 160 0.79 12.95 -12.68
C VAL A 160 0.79 14.30 -11.96
N ARG A 161 -0.30 14.64 -11.26
CA ARG A 161 -0.34 15.85 -10.42
C ARG A 161 0.57 15.69 -9.19
N ILE A 162 0.53 14.53 -8.52
CA ILE A 162 1.40 14.25 -7.36
C ILE A 162 2.89 14.31 -7.76
N THR A 163 3.26 13.82 -8.95
CA THR A 163 4.66 13.86 -9.39
C THR A 163 5.19 15.28 -9.65
N LYS A 164 4.29 16.25 -9.79
CA LYS A 164 4.61 17.66 -10.03
C LYS A 164 4.45 18.55 -8.79
N SER A 165 3.93 18.01 -7.68
CA SER A 165 3.71 18.74 -6.45
C SER A 165 5.03 19.08 -5.74
N GLU A 166 5.06 20.25 -5.11
CA GLU A 166 6.24 20.75 -4.39
C GLU A 166 6.05 20.76 -2.87
N THR A 167 4.83 20.54 -2.38
CA THR A 167 4.49 20.59 -0.95
C THR A 167 3.83 19.30 -0.48
N ILE A 168 4.01 18.95 0.79
CA ILE A 168 3.37 17.75 1.36
C ILE A 168 1.85 17.94 1.43
N GLY A 169 1.38 19.14 1.73
CA GLY A 169 -0.06 19.44 1.81
C GLY A 169 -0.79 19.14 0.49
N GLU A 170 -0.21 19.54 -0.64
CA GLU A 170 -0.74 19.19 -1.97
C GLU A 170 -0.72 17.68 -2.20
N ILE A 171 0.39 17.01 -1.88
CA ILE A 171 0.52 15.56 -2.06
C ILE A 171 -0.53 14.82 -1.21
N VAL A 172 -0.75 15.22 0.04
CA VAL A 172 -1.77 14.60 0.92
C VAL A 172 -3.17 14.84 0.38
N GLY A 173 -3.48 16.07 -0.07
CA GLY A 173 -4.77 16.40 -0.67
C GLY A 173 -5.05 15.56 -1.92
N LEU A 174 -4.07 15.47 -2.81
CA LEU A 174 -4.13 14.64 -4.00
C LEU A 174 -4.19 13.16 -3.66
N ALA A 175 -3.43 12.68 -2.70
CA ALA A 175 -3.44 11.28 -2.28
C ALA A 175 -4.80 10.87 -1.71
N LYS A 176 -5.50 11.75 -0.97
CA LYS A 176 -6.89 11.51 -0.55
C LYS A 176 -7.82 11.42 -1.76
N GLU A 177 -7.66 12.29 -2.75
CA GLU A 177 -8.39 12.19 -4.01
C GLU A 177 -8.11 10.86 -4.73
N VAL A 178 -6.84 10.41 -4.71
CA VAL A 178 -6.44 9.13 -5.28
C VAL A 178 -7.01 7.96 -4.47
N ILE A 179 -7.02 8.00 -3.13
CA ILE A 179 -7.61 6.96 -2.27
C ILE A 179 -9.10 6.84 -2.56
N THR A 180 -9.85 7.94 -2.59
CA THR A 180 -11.29 7.89 -2.91
C THR A 180 -11.54 7.31 -4.29
N LYS A 181 -10.79 7.78 -5.30
CA LYS A 181 -10.84 7.20 -6.66
C LYS A 181 -10.40 5.75 -6.67
N GLN A 182 -9.52 5.36 -5.75
CA GLN A 182 -9.02 4.01 -5.67
C GLN A 182 -9.93 3.07 -4.89
N ASP A 183 -10.72 3.54 -3.93
CA ASP A 183 -11.81 2.76 -3.34
C ASP A 183 -12.94 2.54 -4.36
N GLU A 184 -13.18 3.51 -5.24
CA GLU A 184 -13.98 3.30 -6.45
C GLU A 184 -13.32 2.30 -7.43
N ILE A 185 -11.99 2.13 -7.38
CA ILE A 185 -11.25 1.15 -8.20
C ILE A 185 -11.23 -0.24 -7.56
N LYS A 186 -11.08 -0.34 -6.23
CA LYS A 186 -11.00 -1.59 -5.44
C LYS A 186 -12.32 -2.32 -5.34
N ARG A 187 -13.44 -1.59 -5.24
CA ARG A 187 -14.79 -2.17 -5.15
C ARG A 187 -15.29 -2.79 -6.44
N LEU A 188 -14.45 -2.87 -7.46
CA LEU A 188 -14.91 -3.12 -8.80
C LEU A 188 -14.02 -4.10 -9.55
N ASP A 189 -14.58 -5.29 -9.62
CA ASP A 189 -14.64 -6.22 -10.76
C ASP A 189 -14.82 -5.56 -12.17
N HIS A 190 -14.53 -4.27 -12.38
CA HIS A 190 -14.72 -3.53 -13.65
C HIS A 190 -13.44 -3.13 -14.40
N PHE A 191 -12.24 -3.17 -13.79
CA PHE A 191 -11.00 -2.99 -14.59
C PHE A 191 -10.69 -4.24 -15.38
N VAL A 192 -11.12 -5.36 -14.83
CA VAL A 192 -11.05 -6.64 -15.49
C VAL A 192 -12.35 -6.79 -16.27
N LYS A 193 -12.27 -6.59 -17.58
CA LYS A 193 -13.23 -7.24 -18.47
C LYS A 193 -12.96 -8.73 -18.29
N TYR A 194 -13.60 -9.39 -17.32
CA TYR A 194 -13.34 -10.81 -17.02
C TYR A 194 -13.61 -11.66 -18.25
N ASP A 195 -14.58 -11.26 -19.08
CA ASP A 195 -14.84 -11.79 -20.42
C ASP A 195 -13.61 -11.76 -21.35
N ALA A 196 -12.71 -10.78 -21.20
CA ALA A 196 -11.46 -10.68 -21.96
C ALA A 196 -10.28 -11.43 -21.29
N LEU A 197 -10.46 -11.94 -20.07
CA LEU A 197 -9.54 -12.89 -19.43
C LEU A 197 -9.89 -14.35 -19.77
N VAL A 198 -11.07 -14.61 -20.33
CA VAL A 198 -11.51 -15.97 -20.71
C VAL A 198 -10.80 -16.46 -21.97
N ASP A 199 -10.36 -15.56 -22.84
CA ASP A 199 -9.67 -15.89 -24.08
C ASP A 199 -8.14 -15.84 -23.91
N GLU A 200 -7.53 -17.03 -23.91
CA GLU A 200 -6.09 -17.34 -24.07
C GLU A 200 -5.15 -17.23 -22.84
N TYR A 201 -4.07 -18.03 -22.92
CA TYR A 201 -2.93 -18.24 -22.00
C TYR A 201 -2.29 -16.97 -21.37
N GLY A 202 -2.68 -15.76 -21.80
CA GLY A 202 -2.15 -14.47 -21.35
C GLY A 202 -2.83 -13.87 -20.11
N TRP A 203 -4.01 -14.36 -19.71
CA TRP A 203 -4.80 -13.75 -18.63
C TRP A 203 -4.09 -13.78 -17.26
N VAL A 204 -3.35 -14.86 -16.96
CA VAL A 204 -2.54 -14.97 -15.73
C VAL A 204 -1.46 -13.87 -15.67
N HIS A 205 -0.80 -13.61 -16.80
CA HIS A 205 0.24 -12.59 -16.87
C HIS A 205 -0.33 -11.17 -16.71
N ASP A 206 -1.54 -10.92 -17.19
CA ASP A 206 -2.24 -9.66 -16.96
C ASP A 206 -2.67 -9.50 -15.49
N ILE A 207 -3.12 -10.56 -14.82
CA ILE A 207 -3.38 -10.52 -13.37
C ILE A 207 -2.10 -10.21 -12.60
N VAL A 208 -0.97 -10.83 -12.96
CA VAL A 208 0.32 -10.54 -12.31
C VAL A 208 0.71 -9.06 -12.48
N LYS A 209 0.57 -8.51 -13.69
CA LYS A 209 0.82 -7.08 -13.95
C LYS A 209 -0.11 -6.17 -13.16
N LEU A 210 -1.41 -6.47 -13.16
CA LEU A 210 -2.43 -5.69 -12.46
C LEU A 210 -2.24 -5.75 -10.94
N SER A 211 -1.95 -6.93 -10.41
CA SER A 211 -1.63 -7.14 -8.99
C SER A 211 -0.38 -6.37 -8.61
N SER A 212 0.66 -6.39 -9.46
CA SER A 212 1.86 -5.59 -9.24
C SER A 212 1.60 -4.08 -9.27
N ALA A 213 0.73 -3.59 -10.15
CA ALA A 213 0.37 -2.18 -10.22
C ALA A 213 -0.43 -1.73 -8.98
N ASN A 214 -1.40 -2.53 -8.55
CA ASN A 214 -2.18 -2.28 -7.33
C ASN A 214 -1.34 -2.39 -6.05
N ALA A 215 -0.37 -3.30 -6.02
CA ALA A 215 0.59 -3.43 -4.94
C ALA A 215 1.41 -2.14 -4.78
N GLU A 216 2.01 -1.64 -5.86
CA GLU A 216 2.78 -0.39 -5.84
C GLU A 216 1.92 0.82 -5.45
N PHE A 217 0.66 0.86 -5.92
CA PHE A 217 -0.28 1.88 -5.48
C PHE A 217 -0.54 1.82 -3.98
N MET A 218 -0.82 0.64 -3.42
CA MET A 218 -1.00 0.48 -1.97
C MET A 218 0.25 0.95 -1.21
N GLY A 219 1.43 0.64 -1.75
CA GLY A 219 2.69 1.13 -1.21
C GLY A 219 2.81 2.66 -1.21
N LEU A 220 2.30 3.35 -2.22
CA LEU A 220 2.24 4.82 -2.22
C LEU A 220 1.33 5.35 -1.10
N ILE A 221 0.16 4.75 -0.90
CA ILE A 221 -0.79 5.18 0.14
C ILE A 221 -0.19 5.04 1.54
N VAL A 222 0.40 3.88 1.85
CA VAL A 222 1.11 3.66 3.12
C VAL A 222 2.23 4.67 3.32
N ASN A 223 2.99 4.98 2.26
CA ASN A 223 4.03 6.00 2.33
C ASN A 223 3.48 7.39 2.63
N VAL A 224 2.43 7.82 1.94
CA VAL A 224 1.81 9.12 2.19
C VAL A 224 1.34 9.20 3.64
N GLU A 225 0.69 8.16 4.16
CA GLU A 225 0.20 8.12 5.55
C GLU A 225 1.35 8.26 6.54
N ILE A 226 2.38 7.42 6.44
CA ILE A 226 3.53 7.44 7.36
C ILE A 226 4.25 8.78 7.30
N PHE A 227 4.63 9.25 6.11
CA PHE A 227 5.45 10.45 5.98
C PHE A 227 4.68 11.73 6.32
N SER A 228 3.38 11.79 6.03
CA SER A 228 2.55 12.94 6.42
C SER A 228 2.31 13.00 7.93
N ASN A 229 2.11 11.86 8.60
CA ASN A 229 1.99 11.78 10.05
C ASN A 229 3.30 12.15 10.76
N VAL A 230 4.45 11.75 10.23
CA VAL A 230 5.75 12.13 10.81
C VAL A 230 5.98 13.63 10.68
N ILE A 231 5.70 14.23 9.53
CA ILE A 231 5.89 15.67 9.31
C ILE A 231 4.92 16.50 10.15
N SER A 232 3.63 16.14 10.20
CA SER A 232 2.64 16.88 11.00
C SER A 232 3.01 16.92 12.48
N GLN A 233 3.58 15.83 13.03
CA GLN A 233 4.08 15.80 14.41
C GLN A 233 5.38 16.59 14.63
N GLN A 234 6.17 16.86 13.59
CA GLN A 234 7.34 17.75 13.70
C GLN A 234 6.93 19.23 13.78
N VAL A 235 5.88 19.64 13.06
CA VAL A 235 5.38 21.02 13.06
C VAL A 235 4.86 21.46 14.45
N PHE A 236 4.46 20.52 15.31
CA PHE A 236 3.99 20.80 16.68
C PHE A 236 5.08 21.01 17.74
N LYS A 237 6.37 20.97 17.40
CA LYS A 237 7.40 21.55 18.29
C LYS A 237 7.40 23.05 18.08
N GLU A 238 6.59 23.77 18.86
CA GLU A 238 6.80 25.21 19.08
C GLU A 238 8.28 25.43 19.39
N THR A 239 9.00 26.00 18.44
CA THR A 239 10.26 26.67 18.71
C THR A 239 9.91 27.87 19.58
N LYS A 240 9.83 27.68 20.90
CA LYS A 240 10.04 28.79 21.82
C LYS A 240 11.46 29.27 21.57
N VAL A 241 11.57 30.31 20.76
CA VAL A 241 12.73 31.18 20.78
C VAL A 241 12.76 31.76 22.19
N ILE A 242 13.63 31.21 23.03
CA ILE A 242 13.93 31.76 24.34
C ILE A 242 15.04 32.80 24.12
N ALA A 243 14.65 34.06 24.36
CA ALA A 243 15.41 35.31 24.44
C ALA A 243 16.00 35.87 23.13
#